data_AF-A0A4R7D8Y7-F1
#
_entry.id   AF-A0A4R7D8Y7-F1
#
_cell.length_a   1.000
_cell.length_b   1.000
_cell.length_c   1.000
_cell.angle_alpha   90.00
_cell.angle_beta   90.00
_cell.angle_gamma   90.00
#
_symmetry.space_group_name_H-M   'P 1'
#
loop_
_entity.id
_entity.type
_entity.pdbx_description
1 polymer ?
#
loop_
_entity_poly.entity_id
_entity_poly.type
_entity_poly.pdbx_seq_one_letter_code
_entity_poly.pdbx_strand_id
1 'polypeptide(L)'
;MKRGLIYCLSIIFVATILGACQPSVVFGDPQPVTVDPLTKIPDIYRGIYWCNVDSATLYVDDKAFVRRKEFLIKTTLQEIETDPDLDIVNGQLYVNDWEGYFPITKIEDTITTQVIMRDTIFSISDNQLVKAYKGHLVLNLKMKNNTWEVLVVSQRRDELLTISKAEIPEDLAKLDSITTVSLLNGSDRVRTQIYLQPTAKEFERIYNEGLLFSKSCTEYKRIFPLKEIIY
;
A
#
# COMPACT_ATOMS: atom_id res chain seq x y z
N MET A 1 -38.15 12.90 -46.58
CA MET A 1 -37.85 11.56 -47.13
C MET A 1 -36.36 11.29 -47.02
N LYS A 2 -35.98 10.32 -46.15
CA LYS A 2 -34.87 9.33 -46.20
C LYS A 2 -33.51 9.81 -46.79
N ARG A 3 -32.33 9.67 -46.16
CA ARG A 3 -31.68 8.59 -45.36
C ARG A 3 -30.47 9.25 -44.63
N GLY A 4 -29.99 8.93 -43.43
CA GLY A 4 -29.96 7.67 -42.69
C GLY A 4 -28.68 6.88 -43.00
N LEU A 5 -27.58 7.09 -42.26
CA LEU A 5 -26.50 6.11 -41.99
C LEU A 5 -25.50 6.70 -40.96
N ILE A 6 -25.74 6.48 -39.66
CA ILE A 6 -24.93 5.61 -38.78
C ILE A 6 -23.47 6.08 -38.69
N TYR A 7 -23.20 6.97 -37.73
CA TYR A 7 -21.88 7.09 -37.15
C TYR A 7 -21.61 5.80 -36.39
N CYS A 8 -20.76 4.94 -36.97
CA CYS A 8 -20.25 3.76 -36.29
C CYS A 8 -19.52 4.21 -35.02
N LEU A 9 -20.21 4.00 -33.89
CA LEU A 9 -19.64 3.80 -32.57
C LEU A 9 -18.40 2.90 -32.70
N SER A 10 -17.24 3.53 -32.81
CA SER A 10 -15.97 2.87 -32.55
C SER A 10 -15.69 3.18 -31.09
N ILE A 11 -16.33 2.41 -30.20
CA ILE A 11 -15.98 2.35 -28.80
C ILE A 11 -14.50 1.94 -28.76
N ILE A 12 -13.60 2.91 -28.67
CA ILE A 12 -12.25 2.67 -28.22
C ILE A 12 -12.40 2.36 -26.74
N PHE A 13 -12.60 1.09 -26.43
CA PHE A 13 -12.47 0.56 -25.08
C PHE A 13 -10.98 0.62 -24.76
N VAL A 14 -10.50 1.82 -24.38
CA VAL A 14 -9.25 1.94 -23.64
C VAL A 14 -9.57 1.31 -22.29
N ALA A 15 -9.38 0.00 -22.20
CA ALA A 15 -9.17 -0.66 -20.94
C ALA A 15 -7.89 -0.05 -20.38
N THR A 16 -8.03 1.05 -19.64
CA THR A 16 -7.01 1.51 -18.70
C THR A 16 -6.84 0.36 -17.73
N ILE A 17 -5.85 -0.46 -18.02
CA ILE A 17 -5.37 -1.51 -17.14
C ILE A 17 -5.00 -0.77 -15.86
N LEU A 18 -5.87 -0.85 -14.85
CA LEU A 18 -5.55 -0.62 -13.44
C LEU A 18 -4.53 -1.70 -13.07
N GLY A 19 -3.31 -1.52 -13.59
CA GLY A 19 -2.18 -2.36 -13.29
C GLY A 19 -1.77 -2.01 -11.88
N ALA A 20 -2.42 -2.63 -10.89
CA ALA A 20 -1.87 -2.70 -9.55
C ALA A 20 -0.38 -3.00 -9.68
N CYS A 21 0.47 -2.15 -9.10
CA CYS A 21 1.92 -2.34 -9.13
C CYS A 21 2.23 -3.71 -8.53
N GLN A 22 2.48 -4.70 -9.37
CA GLN A 22 2.86 -6.03 -8.93
C GLN A 22 4.23 -5.93 -8.24
N PRO A 23 4.42 -6.56 -7.08
CA PRO A 23 5.72 -6.58 -6.41
C PRO A 23 6.76 -7.22 -7.33
N SER A 24 7.97 -6.69 -7.33
CA SER A 24 9.07 -7.18 -8.16
C SER A 24 9.70 -8.47 -7.61
N VAL A 25 9.51 -8.72 -6.31
CA VAL A 25 9.94 -9.94 -5.60
C VAL A 25 8.75 -10.54 -4.87
N VAL A 26 8.57 -11.86 -5.02
CA VAL A 26 7.51 -12.64 -4.36
C VAL A 26 8.08 -13.91 -3.75
N PHE A 27 7.37 -14.47 -2.77
CA PHE A 27 7.78 -15.65 -2.02
C PHE A 27 6.78 -16.79 -2.20
N GLY A 28 7.25 -18.03 -2.20
CA GLY A 28 6.37 -19.21 -2.27
C GLY A 28 5.55 -19.44 -1.00
N ASP A 29 6.12 -19.08 0.14
CA ASP A 29 5.57 -19.33 1.48
C ASP A 29 5.58 -18.06 2.33
N PRO A 30 4.69 -17.93 3.32
CA PRO A 30 4.71 -16.81 4.26
C PRO A 30 6.00 -16.87 5.10
N GLN A 31 6.78 -15.80 5.04
CA GLN A 31 8.08 -15.68 5.66
C GLN A 31 8.05 -15.09 7.07
N PRO A 32 8.97 -15.53 7.94
CA PRO A 32 9.84 -16.68 7.75
C PRO A 32 9.02 -17.98 7.81
N VAL A 33 9.48 -19.02 7.11
CA VAL A 33 8.91 -20.37 7.26
C VAL A 33 9.08 -20.87 8.70
N THR A 34 8.25 -21.82 9.14
CA THR A 34 8.25 -22.43 10.49
C THR A 34 7.91 -21.52 11.68
N VAL A 35 7.72 -20.23 11.46
CA VAL A 35 7.24 -19.29 12.48
C VAL A 35 5.72 -19.17 12.38
N ASP A 36 5.03 -19.35 13.50
CA ASP A 36 3.58 -19.24 13.57
C ASP A 36 3.11 -17.77 13.47
N PRO A 37 1.97 -17.51 12.82
CA PRO A 37 1.40 -16.18 12.75
C PRO A 37 0.86 -15.72 14.10
N LEU A 38 0.97 -14.42 14.36
CA LEU A 38 0.34 -13.79 15.51
C LEU A 38 -1.14 -13.51 15.20
N THR A 39 -1.95 -13.56 16.24
CA THR A 39 -3.37 -13.16 16.18
C THR A 39 -3.57 -11.66 16.41
N LYS A 40 -2.55 -10.96 16.91
CA LYS A 40 -2.54 -9.52 17.18
C LYS A 40 -1.17 -8.91 16.94
N ILE A 41 -1.14 -7.65 16.49
CA ILE A 41 0.07 -6.83 16.40
C ILE A 41 0.55 -6.49 17.83
N PRO A 42 1.82 -6.67 18.20
CA PRO A 42 2.31 -6.35 19.54
C PRO A 42 2.24 -4.86 19.89
N ASP A 43 2.01 -4.53 21.17
CA ASP A 43 1.82 -3.15 21.68
C ASP A 43 2.97 -2.20 21.29
N ILE A 44 4.20 -2.70 21.24
CA ILE A 44 5.37 -1.92 20.86
C ILE A 44 5.25 -1.33 19.45
N TYR A 45 4.46 -1.91 18.56
CA TYR A 45 4.21 -1.36 17.21
C TYR A 45 2.92 -0.53 17.14
N ARG A 46 2.04 -0.60 18.14
CA ARG A 46 0.75 0.12 18.11
C ARG A 46 0.95 1.60 18.37
N GLY A 47 0.28 2.43 17.58
CA GLY A 47 0.39 3.89 17.70
C GLY A 47 -0.03 4.64 16.46
N ILE A 48 0.05 5.96 16.58
CA ILE A 48 -0.10 6.91 15.48
C ILE A 48 1.29 7.42 15.14
N TYR A 49 1.66 7.34 13.87
CA TYR A 49 2.96 7.75 13.37
C TYR A 49 2.83 8.73 12.21
N TRP A 50 3.83 9.58 12.03
CA TRP A 50 3.90 10.60 10.99
C TRP A 50 5.01 10.30 9.99
N CYS A 51 4.68 10.34 8.69
CA CYS A 51 5.66 10.34 7.61
C CYS A 51 6.03 11.78 7.24
N ASN A 52 7.28 12.18 7.49
CA ASN A 52 7.72 13.55 7.18
C ASN A 52 7.85 13.82 5.66
N VAL A 53 7.96 12.78 4.85
CA VAL A 53 8.21 12.91 3.41
C VAL A 53 6.94 13.29 2.66
N ASP A 54 5.81 12.68 3.00
CA ASP A 54 4.55 12.83 2.25
C ASP A 54 3.38 13.34 3.11
N SER A 55 3.64 13.67 4.37
CA SER A 55 2.67 14.16 5.35
C SER A 55 1.48 13.22 5.57
N ALA A 56 1.68 11.91 5.38
CA ALA A 56 0.69 10.90 5.74
C ALA A 56 0.85 10.48 7.21
N THR A 57 -0.27 10.11 7.82
CA THR A 57 -0.31 9.49 9.14
C THR A 57 -0.49 7.99 9.00
N LEU A 58 0.31 7.19 9.70
CA LEU A 58 0.14 5.75 9.82
C LEU A 58 -0.51 5.43 11.17
N TYR A 59 -1.62 4.72 11.14
CA TYR A 59 -2.33 4.20 12.30
C TYR A 59 -2.06 2.70 12.41
N VAL A 60 -1.61 2.26 13.58
CA VAL A 60 -1.33 0.85 13.85
C VAL A 60 -2.08 0.43 15.11
N ASP A 61 -3.09 -0.43 14.96
CA ASP A 61 -3.85 -1.01 16.08
C ASP A 61 -3.46 -2.48 16.31
N ASP A 62 -4.29 -3.27 17.00
CA ASP A 62 -3.98 -4.67 17.26
C ASP A 62 -4.20 -5.60 16.05
N LYS A 63 -4.71 -5.11 14.91
CA LYS A 63 -4.97 -5.89 13.69
C LYS A 63 -4.42 -5.29 12.40
N ALA A 64 -4.25 -3.98 12.30
CA ALA A 64 -4.02 -3.34 11.02
C ALA A 64 -2.97 -2.22 11.07
N PHE A 65 -2.37 -2.00 9.90
CA PHE A 65 -1.57 -0.84 9.53
C PHE A 65 -2.35 -0.06 8.47
N VAL A 66 -2.89 1.10 8.84
CA VAL A 66 -3.71 1.94 7.96
C VAL A 66 -3.03 3.30 7.78
N ARG A 67 -2.69 3.61 6.54
CA ARG A 67 -2.15 4.92 6.17
C ARG A 67 -3.30 5.85 5.81
N ARG A 68 -3.27 7.06 6.33
CA ARG A 68 -4.25 8.12 6.08
C ARG A 68 -3.53 9.35 5.58
N LYS A 69 -4.07 9.96 4.53
CA LYS A 69 -3.63 11.27 4.05
C LYS A 69 -4.82 12.19 3.96
N GLU A 70 -4.64 13.40 4.45
CA GLU A 70 -5.67 14.42 4.49
C GLU A 70 -5.28 15.58 3.58
N PHE A 71 -6.24 16.04 2.80
CA PHE A 71 -6.10 17.21 1.95
C PHE A 71 -7.18 18.19 2.33
N LEU A 72 -6.76 19.40 2.63
CA LEU A 72 -7.67 20.53 2.69
C LEU A 72 -7.65 21.19 1.31
N ILE A 73 -8.74 21.02 0.57
CA ILE A 73 -8.91 21.66 -0.72
C ILE A 73 -9.72 22.93 -0.50
N LYS A 74 -9.23 24.02 -1.07
CA LYS A 74 -9.90 25.31 -1.13
C LYS A 74 -10.05 25.68 -2.60
N THR A 75 -11.27 25.93 -3.03
CA THR A 75 -11.62 26.29 -4.40
C THR A 75 -12.76 27.30 -4.38
N THR A 76 -13.19 27.77 -5.55
CA THR A 76 -14.34 28.65 -5.71
C THR A 76 -15.50 27.95 -6.41
N LEU A 77 -16.71 28.51 -6.29
CA LEU A 77 -17.85 28.04 -7.08
C LEU A 77 -17.58 28.09 -8.58
N GLN A 78 -16.98 29.19 -9.05
CA GLN A 78 -16.68 29.37 -10.46
C GLN A 78 -15.72 28.29 -10.98
N GLU A 79 -14.68 27.96 -10.21
CA GLU A 79 -13.74 26.89 -10.57
C GLU A 79 -14.46 25.55 -10.72
N ILE A 80 -15.32 25.19 -9.76
CA ILE A 80 -16.13 23.96 -9.82
C ILE A 80 -17.04 23.96 -11.05
N GLU A 81 -17.75 25.06 -11.34
CA GLU A 81 -18.67 25.16 -12.48
C GLU A 81 -17.95 25.06 -13.84
N THR A 82 -16.67 25.42 -13.89
CA THR A 82 -15.85 25.38 -15.12
C THR A 82 -15.06 24.09 -15.28
N ASP A 83 -14.91 23.30 -14.23
CA ASP A 83 -14.15 22.05 -14.23
C ASP A 83 -15.09 20.88 -14.55
N PRO A 84 -14.91 20.18 -15.70
CA PRO A 84 -15.77 19.07 -16.08
C PRO A 84 -15.69 17.87 -15.12
N ASP A 85 -14.66 17.80 -14.26
CA ASP A 85 -14.46 16.71 -13.32
C ASP A 85 -15.08 16.98 -11.94
N LEU A 86 -15.67 18.16 -11.72
CA LEU A 86 -16.26 18.57 -10.45
C LEU A 86 -17.75 18.92 -10.61
N ASP A 87 -18.56 18.58 -9.62
CA ASP A 87 -19.97 18.99 -9.56
C ASP A 87 -20.42 19.19 -8.09
N ILE A 88 -21.51 19.93 -7.89
CA ILE A 88 -22.18 20.02 -6.59
C ILE A 88 -23.49 19.25 -6.65
N VAL A 89 -23.48 18.07 -6.05
CA VAL A 89 -24.64 17.17 -6.02
C VAL A 89 -25.11 17.03 -4.58
N ASN A 90 -26.38 17.34 -4.32
CA ASN A 90 -26.99 17.27 -2.98
C ASN A 90 -26.21 18.04 -1.89
N GLY A 91 -25.58 19.16 -2.26
CA GLY A 91 -24.81 19.99 -1.33
C GLY A 91 -23.45 19.40 -0.94
N GLN A 92 -22.93 18.45 -1.71
CA GLN A 92 -21.60 17.87 -1.57
C GLN A 92 -20.80 18.08 -2.86
N LEU A 93 -19.47 18.18 -2.76
CA LEU A 93 -18.60 18.17 -3.93
C LEU A 93 -18.50 16.73 -4.44
N TYR A 94 -18.90 16.52 -5.68
CA TYR A 94 -18.67 15.29 -6.41
C TYR A 94 -17.41 15.44 -7.27
N VAL A 95 -16.53 14.45 -7.25
CA VAL A 95 -15.31 14.40 -8.06
C VAL A 95 -15.39 13.18 -8.98
N ASN A 96 -15.51 13.42 -10.28
CA ASN A 96 -15.70 12.38 -11.31
C ASN A 96 -14.57 11.35 -11.30
N ASP A 97 -13.32 11.82 -11.30
CA ASP A 97 -12.13 10.96 -11.31
C ASP A 97 -12.06 9.96 -10.16
N TRP A 98 -12.67 10.30 -9.02
CA TRP A 98 -12.68 9.46 -7.82
C TRP A 98 -14.03 8.77 -7.60
N GLU A 99 -15.02 9.06 -8.45
CA GLU A 99 -16.41 8.64 -8.31
C GLU A 99 -16.92 8.86 -6.86
N GLY A 100 -16.58 10.01 -6.27
CA GLY A 100 -16.68 10.22 -4.82
C GLY A 100 -17.33 11.54 -4.42
N TYR A 101 -18.02 11.53 -3.27
CA TYR A 101 -18.68 12.71 -2.67
C TYR A 101 -17.95 13.18 -1.42
N PHE A 102 -17.74 14.49 -1.32
CA PHE A 102 -17.01 15.13 -0.23
C PHE A 102 -17.85 16.23 0.41
N PRO A 103 -17.90 16.30 1.76
CA PRO A 103 -18.59 17.36 2.44
C PRO A 103 -17.93 18.71 2.14
N ILE A 104 -18.73 19.74 1.90
CA ILE A 104 -18.24 21.10 1.65
C ILE A 104 -18.65 22.05 2.76
N THR A 105 -17.77 23.00 3.06
CA THR A 105 -18.09 24.21 3.83
C THR A 105 -17.94 25.40 2.91
N LYS A 106 -19.05 26.14 2.71
CA LYS A 106 -19.09 27.34 1.87
C LYS A 106 -19.01 28.59 2.73
N ILE A 107 -18.09 29.49 2.40
CA ILE A 107 -17.96 30.83 2.99
C ILE A 107 -17.86 31.79 1.81
N GLU A 108 -18.92 32.57 1.57
CA GLU A 108 -19.04 33.43 0.38
C GLU A 108 -18.81 32.64 -0.92
N ASP A 109 -17.84 33.05 -1.74
CA ASP A 109 -17.46 32.34 -2.98
C ASP A 109 -16.44 31.23 -2.76
N THR A 110 -15.92 31.08 -1.54
CA THR A 110 -14.96 30.03 -1.20
C THR A 110 -15.70 28.77 -0.79
N ILE A 111 -15.33 27.65 -1.42
CA ILE A 111 -15.67 26.31 -0.98
C ILE A 111 -14.42 25.65 -0.40
N THR A 112 -14.58 25.06 0.78
CA THR A 112 -13.55 24.25 1.42
C THR A 112 -14.06 22.83 1.59
N THR A 113 -13.20 21.85 1.35
CA THR A 113 -13.51 20.44 1.56
C THR A 113 -12.30 19.72 2.15
N GLN A 114 -12.58 18.74 3.00
CA GLN A 114 -11.56 17.86 3.56
C GLN A 114 -11.68 16.49 2.89
N VAL A 115 -10.66 16.13 2.12
CA VAL A 115 -10.55 14.82 1.48
C VAL A 115 -9.67 13.95 2.37
N ILE A 116 -10.19 12.80 2.79
CA ILE A 116 -9.46 11.83 3.61
C ILE A 116 -9.26 10.56 2.80
N MET A 117 -8.04 10.34 2.33
CA MET A 117 -7.64 9.09 1.69
C MET A 117 -7.14 8.10 2.74
N ARG A 118 -7.64 6.86 2.70
CA ARG A 118 -7.21 5.76 3.56
C ARG A 118 -6.71 4.60 2.71
N ASP A 119 -5.56 4.07 3.07
CA ASP A 119 -4.93 2.93 2.42
C ASP A 119 -4.55 1.90 3.49
N THR A 120 -5.04 0.67 3.33
CA THR A 120 -4.74 -0.42 4.27
C THR A 120 -3.47 -1.11 3.79
N ILE A 121 -2.35 -0.81 4.45
CA ILE A 121 -1.06 -1.44 4.14
C ILE A 121 -1.12 -2.93 4.50
N PHE A 122 -1.73 -3.25 5.65
CA PHE A 122 -1.87 -4.61 6.14
C PHE A 122 -3.02 -4.72 7.14
N SER A 123 -3.74 -5.84 7.13
CA SER A 123 -4.74 -6.17 8.14
C SER A 123 -4.80 -7.68 8.34
N ILE A 124 -4.63 -8.14 9.59
CA ILE A 124 -4.62 -9.57 9.95
C ILE A 124 -5.89 -10.24 9.43
N SER A 125 -5.71 -11.26 8.57
CA SER A 125 -6.77 -12.08 8.00
C SER A 125 -6.22 -13.42 7.54
N ASP A 126 -7.07 -14.32 7.04
CA ASP A 126 -6.63 -15.62 6.50
C ASP A 126 -5.63 -15.50 5.34
N ASN A 127 -5.63 -14.36 4.64
CA ASN A 127 -4.74 -14.07 3.53
C ASN A 127 -3.63 -13.06 3.88
N GLN A 128 -3.58 -12.59 5.13
CA GLN A 128 -2.60 -11.61 5.58
C GLN A 128 -2.08 -11.98 6.96
N LEU A 129 -0.86 -12.51 6.99
CA LEU A 129 -0.26 -13.12 8.17
C LEU A 129 0.87 -12.24 8.69
N VAL A 130 0.85 -11.93 9.98
CA VAL A 130 1.94 -11.23 10.66
C VAL A 130 2.72 -12.22 11.51
N LYS A 131 4.04 -12.19 11.41
CA LYS A 131 4.94 -13.06 12.19
C LYS A 131 5.95 -12.20 12.93
N ALA A 132 6.22 -12.51 14.20
CA ALA A 132 7.34 -11.89 14.92
C ALA A 132 8.63 -12.70 14.66
N TYR A 133 9.67 -12.02 14.20
CA TYR A 133 10.96 -12.67 13.96
C TYR A 133 12.12 -11.74 14.26
N LYS A 134 13.01 -12.16 15.17
CA LYS A 134 14.28 -11.48 15.49
C LYS A 134 14.14 -9.98 15.78
N GLY A 135 13.07 -9.56 16.45
CA GLY A 135 12.83 -8.15 16.79
C GLY A 135 12.11 -7.34 15.69
N HIS A 136 11.61 -8.01 14.66
CA HIS A 136 10.84 -7.42 13.57
C HIS A 136 9.45 -8.05 13.47
N LEU A 137 8.51 -7.32 12.86
CA LEU A 137 7.31 -7.94 12.30
C LEU A 137 7.51 -8.19 10.83
N VAL A 138 7.17 -9.39 10.38
CA VAL A 138 7.15 -9.76 8.97
C VAL A 138 5.69 -9.88 8.54
N LEU A 139 5.26 -8.98 7.67
CA LEU A 139 3.91 -8.90 7.13
C LEU A 139 3.88 -9.68 5.82
N ASN A 140 3.00 -10.68 5.74
CA ASN A 140 2.88 -11.58 4.60
C ASN A 140 1.52 -11.39 3.97
N LEU A 141 1.47 -10.91 2.73
CA LEU A 141 0.24 -10.65 2.00
C LEU A 141 0.11 -11.65 0.87
N LYS A 142 -0.95 -12.46 0.91
CA LYS A 142 -1.21 -13.48 -0.10
C LYS A 142 -1.68 -12.84 -1.41
N MET A 143 -1.06 -13.26 -2.50
CA MET A 143 -1.36 -12.82 -3.85
C MET A 143 -2.23 -13.85 -4.61
N LYS A 144 -2.84 -13.41 -5.73
CA LYS A 144 -3.78 -14.22 -6.54
C LYS A 144 -3.19 -15.54 -7.07
N ASN A 145 -1.89 -15.60 -7.30
CA ASN A 145 -1.13 -16.76 -7.80
C ASN A 145 -0.59 -17.65 -6.67
N ASN A 146 -1.14 -17.55 -5.45
CA ASN A 146 -0.68 -18.28 -4.26
C ASN A 146 0.78 -18.00 -3.89
N THR A 147 1.34 -16.87 -4.33
CA THR A 147 2.61 -16.33 -3.82
C THR A 147 2.35 -15.28 -2.75
N TRP A 148 3.41 -14.82 -2.10
CA TRP A 148 3.35 -13.88 -1.00
C TRP A 148 4.19 -12.64 -1.30
N GLU A 149 3.62 -11.48 -1.06
CA GLU A 149 4.37 -10.25 -0.86
C GLU A 149 4.80 -10.17 0.60
N VAL A 150 6.04 -9.75 0.84
CA VAL A 150 6.62 -9.68 2.18
C VAL A 150 7.11 -8.27 2.46
N LEU A 151 6.68 -7.73 3.59
CA LEU A 151 7.18 -6.48 4.16
C LEU A 151 7.77 -6.76 5.53
N VAL A 152 8.82 -6.01 5.89
CA VAL A 152 9.44 -6.06 7.21
C VAL A 152 9.23 -4.74 7.92
N VAL A 153 8.63 -4.80 9.10
CA VAL A 153 8.42 -3.67 10.00
C VAL A 153 9.42 -3.72 11.13
N SER A 154 10.16 -2.64 11.32
CA SER A 154 11.14 -2.49 12.39
C SER A 154 10.82 -1.28 13.25
N GLN A 155 10.99 -1.43 14.57
CA GLN A 155 10.89 -0.33 15.52
C GLN A 155 12.28 -0.02 16.06
N ARG A 156 12.76 1.21 15.93
CA ARG A 156 14.01 1.69 16.55
C ARG A 156 13.68 2.61 17.72
N ARG A 157 14.16 2.25 18.92
CA ARG A 157 14.08 3.05 20.16
C ARG A 157 12.68 3.61 20.45
N ASP A 158 11.64 2.81 20.20
CA ASP A 158 10.22 3.14 20.41
C ASP A 158 9.67 4.38 19.67
N GLU A 159 10.48 5.09 18.88
CA GLU A 159 10.07 6.33 18.21
C GLU A 159 9.99 6.21 16.69
N LEU A 160 10.84 5.41 16.06
CA LEU A 160 10.92 5.33 14.60
C LEU A 160 10.49 3.95 14.11
N LEU A 161 9.39 3.91 13.36
CA LEU A 161 8.89 2.73 12.67
C LEU A 161 9.30 2.80 11.19
N THR A 162 9.88 1.72 10.66
CA THR A 162 10.21 1.62 9.23
C THR A 162 9.46 0.45 8.63
N ILE A 163 8.93 0.62 7.42
CA ILE A 163 8.34 -0.47 6.64
C ILE A 163 9.19 -0.65 5.38
N SER A 164 9.80 -1.83 5.23
CA SER A 164 10.60 -2.15 4.05
C SER A 164 9.88 -3.23 3.24
N LYS A 165 9.69 -2.98 1.94
CA LYS A 165 9.18 -3.98 0.99
C LYS A 165 10.35 -4.73 0.36
N ALA A 166 10.15 -6.01 0.03
CA ALA A 166 11.13 -6.74 -0.76
C ALA A 166 11.24 -6.14 -2.18
N GLU A 167 12.43 -5.67 -2.53
CA GLU A 167 12.78 -5.20 -3.86
C GLU A 167 13.89 -6.03 -4.49
N ILE A 168 14.05 -5.91 -5.81
CA ILE A 168 15.16 -6.52 -6.55
C ILE A 168 16.47 -5.95 -5.98
N PRO A 169 17.40 -6.80 -5.51
CA PRO A 169 18.67 -6.35 -4.98
C PRO A 169 19.56 -5.80 -6.11
N GLU A 170 20.51 -4.94 -5.75
CA GLU A 170 21.57 -4.54 -6.68
C GLU A 170 22.49 -5.73 -7.03
N ASP A 171 22.73 -6.62 -6.06
CA ASP A 171 23.56 -7.82 -6.21
C ASP A 171 22.70 -9.10 -6.22
N LEU A 172 22.18 -9.42 -7.41
CA LEU A 172 21.39 -10.64 -7.64
C LEU A 172 22.20 -11.92 -7.47
N ALA A 173 23.50 -11.91 -7.82
CA ALA A 173 24.35 -13.09 -7.70
C ALA A 173 24.54 -13.48 -6.23
N LYS A 174 24.66 -12.49 -5.35
CA LYS A 174 24.73 -12.71 -3.91
C LYS A 174 23.43 -13.25 -3.34
N LEU A 175 22.28 -12.78 -3.82
CA LEU A 175 20.98 -13.36 -3.44
C LEU A 175 20.88 -14.83 -3.85
N ASP A 176 21.28 -15.17 -5.08
CA ASP A 176 21.24 -16.55 -5.59
C ASP A 176 22.18 -17.50 -4.83
N SER A 177 23.28 -16.97 -4.27
CA SER A 177 24.17 -17.72 -3.38
C SER A 177 23.56 -18.08 -2.01
N ILE A 178 22.45 -17.43 -1.63
CA ILE A 178 21.77 -17.63 -0.33
C ILE A 178 20.48 -18.44 -0.51
N THR A 179 19.72 -18.18 -1.57
CA THR A 179 18.48 -18.90 -1.87
C THR A 179 18.35 -19.01 -3.37
N THR A 180 17.78 -20.11 -3.87
CA THR A 180 17.53 -20.27 -5.32
C THR A 180 16.63 -19.14 -5.84
N VAL A 181 17.12 -18.41 -6.83
CA VAL A 181 16.37 -17.36 -7.53
C VAL A 181 15.68 -17.95 -8.74
N SER A 182 14.35 -17.91 -8.76
CA SER A 182 13.55 -18.28 -9.94
C SER A 182 12.84 -17.07 -10.53
N LEU A 183 12.51 -17.12 -11.81
CA LEU A 183 11.77 -16.07 -12.51
C LEU A 183 10.35 -16.54 -12.81
N LEU A 184 9.36 -15.78 -12.39
CA LEU A 184 7.97 -15.94 -12.83
C LEU A 184 7.73 -15.00 -14.00
N ASN A 185 7.31 -15.58 -15.12
CA ASN A 185 6.80 -14.80 -16.24
C ASN A 185 5.37 -14.36 -15.89
N GLY A 186 5.13 -13.06 -15.79
CA GLY A 186 3.78 -12.51 -15.65
C GLY A 186 2.87 -12.98 -16.81
N SER A 187 1.57 -13.06 -16.53
CA SER A 187 0.55 -13.36 -17.56
C SER A 187 0.56 -12.34 -18.71
N ASP A 188 1.03 -11.12 -18.42
CA ASP A 188 1.40 -10.12 -19.42
C ASP A 188 2.91 -10.13 -19.62
N ARG A 189 3.35 -10.23 -20.88
CA ARG A 189 4.75 -10.43 -21.36
C ARG A 189 5.79 -9.37 -20.90
N VAL A 190 5.45 -8.48 -19.98
CA VAL A 190 6.18 -7.24 -19.69
C VAL A 190 6.78 -7.20 -18.27
N ARG A 191 6.39 -8.09 -17.34
CA ARG A 191 6.88 -8.02 -15.94
C ARG A 191 7.34 -9.39 -15.43
N THR A 192 8.65 -9.60 -15.45
CA THR A 192 9.30 -10.73 -14.78
C THR A 192 9.39 -10.46 -13.29
N GLN A 193 8.86 -11.34 -12.45
CA GLN A 193 8.98 -11.27 -10.99
C GLN A 193 10.05 -12.26 -10.50
N ILE A 194 10.85 -11.86 -9.52
CA ILE A 194 11.73 -12.77 -8.80
C ILE A 194 10.90 -13.59 -7.81
N TYR A 195 11.06 -14.90 -7.83
CA TYR A 195 10.40 -15.84 -6.93
C TYR A 195 11.42 -16.56 -6.06
N LEU A 196 11.16 -16.56 -4.75
CA LEU A 196 12.05 -17.09 -3.73
C LEU A 196 11.31 -18.07 -2.81
N GLN A 197 12.00 -19.11 -2.34
CA GLN A 197 11.54 -20.03 -1.30
C GLN A 197 12.62 -20.24 -0.23
N PRO A 198 13.01 -19.17 0.48
CA PRO A 198 14.06 -19.29 1.47
C PRO A 198 13.58 -20.06 2.70
N THR A 199 14.49 -20.80 3.32
CA THR A 199 14.35 -21.25 4.70
C THR A 199 14.39 -20.06 5.66
N ALA A 200 13.99 -20.26 6.92
CA ALA A 200 14.02 -19.18 7.93
C ALA A 200 15.43 -18.61 8.14
N LYS A 201 16.48 -19.45 8.05
CA LYS A 201 17.88 -19.02 8.16
C LYS A 201 18.34 -18.22 6.95
N GLU A 202 17.93 -18.61 5.75
CA GLU A 202 18.24 -17.88 4.52
C GLU A 202 17.51 -16.54 4.51
N PHE A 203 16.24 -16.49 4.90
CA PHE A 203 15.50 -15.24 5.08
C PHE A 203 16.18 -14.30 6.07
N GLU A 204 16.63 -14.82 7.22
CA GLU A 204 17.41 -14.04 8.19
C GLU A 204 18.68 -13.46 7.57
N ARG A 205 19.42 -14.28 6.81
CA ARG A 205 20.66 -13.85 6.14
C ARG A 205 20.39 -12.79 5.08
N ILE A 206 19.36 -12.98 4.25
CA ILE A 206 18.91 -12.01 3.24
C ILE A 206 18.59 -10.65 3.87
N TYR A 207 17.89 -10.67 5.01
CA TYR A 207 17.53 -9.45 5.74
C TYR A 207 18.76 -8.76 6.35
N ASN A 208 19.60 -9.51 7.08
CA ASN A 208 20.79 -8.97 7.74
C ASN A 208 21.82 -8.40 6.76
N GLU A 209 21.93 -9.01 5.58
CA GLU A 209 22.82 -8.53 4.51
C GLU A 209 22.19 -7.40 3.67
N GLY A 210 20.96 -6.98 3.99
CA GLY A 210 20.29 -5.85 3.34
C GLY A 210 19.99 -6.07 1.86
N LEU A 211 19.81 -7.32 1.43
CA LEU A 211 19.69 -7.62 0.00
C LEU A 211 18.34 -7.15 -0.56
N LEU A 212 17.23 -7.55 0.08
CA LEU A 212 15.88 -7.24 -0.43
C LEU A 212 15.22 -6.04 0.26
N PHE A 213 15.61 -5.73 1.50
CA PHE A 213 14.89 -4.82 2.39
C PHE A 213 15.70 -3.56 2.74
N SER A 214 16.69 -3.21 1.92
CA SER A 214 17.62 -2.09 2.15
C SER A 214 17.02 -0.73 1.88
N LYS A 215 16.07 -0.62 0.96
CA LYS A 215 15.35 0.64 0.73
C LYS A 215 14.20 0.73 1.74
N SER A 216 14.33 1.65 2.69
CA SER A 216 13.23 2.06 3.55
C SER A 216 12.24 2.85 2.69
N CYS A 217 11.26 2.16 2.12
CA CYS A 217 10.09 2.83 1.57
C CYS A 217 9.20 3.19 2.76
N THR A 218 9.45 4.36 3.35
CA THR A 218 8.69 5.04 4.42
C THR A 218 9.18 4.80 5.85
N GLU A 219 9.70 5.89 6.42
CA GLU A 219 10.01 6.04 7.84
C GLU A 219 8.88 6.82 8.52
N TYR A 220 8.47 6.37 9.70
CA TYR A 220 7.34 6.92 10.44
C TYR A 220 7.75 7.24 11.87
N LYS A 221 7.64 8.51 12.28
CA LYS A 221 7.92 8.95 13.65
C LYS A 221 6.67 8.83 14.51
N ARG A 222 6.75 8.19 15.67
CA ARG A 222 5.60 8.04 16.58
C ARG A 222 5.18 9.42 17.13
N ILE A 223 3.89 9.71 17.01
CA ILE A 223 3.25 10.90 17.58
C ILE A 223 2.54 10.54 18.88
N PHE A 224 1.79 9.43 18.89
CA PHE A 224 1.02 8.97 20.05
C PHE A 224 1.11 7.44 20.20
N PRO A 225 1.35 6.91 21.42
CA PRO A 225 1.08 5.51 21.72
C PRO A 225 -0.45 5.31 21.81
N LEU A 226 -0.99 4.33 21.09
CA LEU A 226 -2.42 4.02 21.15
C LEU A 226 -2.72 3.21 22.42
N LYS A 227 -3.70 3.67 23.21
CA LYS A 227 -4.28 2.90 24.32
C LYS A 227 -5.57 2.17 23.94
N GLU A 228 -6.22 2.53 22.83
CA GLU A 228 -7.51 1.93 22.40
C GLU A 228 -7.63 1.80 20.85
N ILE A 229 -8.58 0.95 20.43
CA ILE A 229 -8.81 0.40 19.08
C ILE A 229 -9.38 1.46 18.12
N ILE A 230 -8.96 1.44 16.84
CA ILE A 230 -9.43 2.36 15.79
C ILE A 230 -10.26 1.57 14.77
N TYR A 231 -11.56 1.44 15.02
CA TYR A 231 -12.55 1.08 14.00
C TYR A 231 -13.68 2.10 13.98
#